data_AF-A0A965ZDK0-F1
#
_entry.id   AF-A0A965ZDK0-F1
#
_cell.length_a   1.000
_cell.length_b   1.000
_cell.length_c   1.000
_cell.angle_alpha   90.00
_cell.angle_beta   90.00
_cell.angle_gamma   90.00
#
_symmetry.space_group_name_H-M   'P 1'
#
loop_
_entity.id
_entity.type
_entity.pdbx_description
1 polymer ?
#
loop_
_entity_poly.entity_id
_entity_poly.type
_entity_poly.pdbx_seq_one_letter_code
_entity_poly.pdbx_strand_id
1 'polypeptide(L)'
;KFTPDKLPAELAAIHKKYKGDFSAYAEFLFSKSQFTAMDRVNALLDQPKAKKIRKDPAYVLTKEYFNKYAEMNETFGSTGEMMSRGYRLFVAGLREMQPDKKFYPDANFTMRLTYGTVQDYQGADAVHYHYLTTLDGVMEKEDPNNWEFVVHPKLKSLWEKKDYGQYGEDGKLYTCFLTTNDITGGNSGSPVINGNGELIGLAFDGNWEAMSGDIAFEPELQRTICVDVRYVLFIIDKFAGATNLIDELTIVK
;
A
#
# COMPACT_ATOMS: atom_id res chain seq x y z
N LYS A 1 26.77 -10.56 -2.14
CA LYS A 1 27.66 -10.12 -1.03
C LYS A 1 28.25 -8.78 -1.42
N PHE A 2 28.01 -7.72 -0.64
CA PHE A 2 28.61 -6.41 -0.91
C PHE A 2 30.12 -6.49 -0.64
N THR A 3 30.92 -5.94 -1.55
CA THR A 3 32.37 -5.83 -1.37
C THR A 3 32.67 -4.62 -0.46
N PRO A 4 33.71 -4.67 0.40
CA PRO A 4 33.97 -3.62 1.39
C PRO A 4 34.11 -2.19 0.82
N ASP A 5 34.52 -2.06 -0.44
CA ASP A 5 34.61 -0.81 -1.22
C ASP A 5 33.25 -0.19 -1.59
N LYS A 6 32.16 -0.97 -1.49
CA LYS A 6 30.79 -0.50 -1.72
C LYS A 6 30.09 0.01 -0.46
N LEU A 7 30.72 -0.10 0.70
CA LEU A 7 30.20 0.43 1.96
C LEU A 7 30.72 1.85 2.21
N PRO A 8 29.97 2.71 2.93
CA PRO A 8 30.53 3.97 3.43
C PRO A 8 31.77 3.69 4.29
N ALA A 9 32.83 4.48 4.11
CA ALA A 9 34.09 4.29 4.84
C ALA A 9 33.90 4.33 6.37
N GLU A 10 32.97 5.18 6.83
CA GLU A 10 32.58 5.26 8.24
C GLU A 10 32.00 3.94 8.77
N LEU A 11 31.23 3.21 7.96
CA LEU A 11 30.67 1.91 8.38
C LEU A 11 31.77 0.86 8.58
N ALA A 12 32.79 0.86 7.72
CA ALA A 12 33.96 0.01 7.89
C ALA A 12 34.78 0.40 9.13
N ALA A 13 34.91 1.71 9.41
CA ALA A 13 35.57 2.23 10.59
C ALA A 13 34.83 1.85 11.88
N ILE A 14 33.50 1.98 11.89
CA ILE A 14 32.63 1.55 12.99
C ILE A 14 32.78 0.04 13.21
N HIS A 15 32.64 -0.76 12.16
CA HIS A 15 32.79 -2.21 12.25
C HIS A 15 34.15 -2.61 12.87
N LYS A 16 35.24 -1.97 12.43
CA LYS A 16 36.59 -2.21 12.98
C LYS A 16 36.70 -1.76 14.44
N LYS A 17 36.20 -0.57 14.78
CA LYS A 17 36.32 0.03 16.12
C LYS A 17 35.53 -0.73 17.18
N TYR A 18 34.33 -1.18 16.83
CA TYR A 18 33.43 -1.89 17.72
C TYR A 18 33.45 -3.41 17.49
N LYS A 19 34.41 -3.92 16.69
CA LYS A 19 34.59 -5.35 16.41
C LYS A 19 33.31 -6.04 15.90
N GLY A 20 32.52 -5.33 15.11
CA GLY A 20 31.23 -5.79 14.58
C GLY A 20 30.03 -5.62 15.52
N ASP A 21 30.23 -5.11 16.74
CA ASP A 21 29.15 -4.82 17.68
C ASP A 21 28.49 -3.46 17.36
N PHE A 22 27.45 -3.50 16.53
CA PHE A 22 26.69 -2.30 16.18
C PHE A 22 25.79 -1.79 17.31
N SER A 23 25.46 -2.63 18.31
CA SER A 23 24.73 -2.20 19.50
C SER A 23 25.60 -1.27 20.35
N ALA A 24 26.87 -1.64 20.57
CA ALA A 24 27.83 -0.78 21.27
C ALA A 24 28.08 0.55 20.54
N TYR A 25 28.08 0.54 19.20
CA TYR A 25 28.13 1.78 18.42
C TYR A 25 26.87 2.64 18.59
N ALA A 26 25.68 2.02 18.55
CA ALA A 26 24.42 2.73 18.75
C ALA A 26 24.39 3.40 20.13
N GLU A 27 24.76 2.69 21.20
CA GLU A 27 24.86 3.27 22.56
C GLU A 27 25.82 4.47 22.60
N PHE A 28 26.99 4.37 21.95
CA PHE A 28 27.91 5.48 21.81
C PHE A 28 27.29 6.66 21.05
N LEU A 29 26.63 6.41 19.92
CA LEU A 29 25.99 7.45 19.11
C LEU A 29 24.90 8.16 19.92
N PHE A 30 23.99 7.41 20.56
CA PHE A 30 22.88 7.98 21.34
C PHE A 30 23.37 8.78 22.56
N SER A 31 24.44 8.30 23.22
CA SER A 31 25.02 8.99 24.38
C SER A 31 25.82 10.24 24.02
N LYS A 32 26.42 10.32 22.81
CA LYS A 32 27.31 11.43 22.43
C LYS A 32 26.73 12.43 21.46
N SER A 33 25.81 12.02 20.60
CA SER A 33 25.20 12.93 19.63
C SER A 33 24.33 13.99 20.32
N GLN A 34 24.32 15.19 19.75
CA GLN A 34 23.42 16.27 20.12
C GLN A 34 22.03 16.09 19.49
N PHE A 35 21.88 15.23 18.47
CA PHE A 35 20.63 15.05 17.72
C PHE A 35 19.71 13.97 18.31
N THR A 36 20.02 13.46 19.49
CA THR A 36 19.29 12.34 20.12
C THR A 36 18.29 12.78 21.18
N ALA A 37 18.25 14.07 21.53
CA ALA A 37 17.30 14.64 22.46
C ALA A 37 17.05 16.12 22.14
N MET A 38 15.80 16.56 22.31
CA MET A 38 15.38 17.93 21.97
C MET A 38 16.18 18.98 22.76
N ASP A 39 16.42 18.79 24.05
CA ASP A 39 17.21 19.73 24.86
C ASP A 39 18.66 19.86 24.40
N ARG A 40 19.27 18.78 23.88
CA ARG A 40 20.63 18.82 23.34
C ARG A 40 20.69 19.57 22.01
N VAL A 41 19.66 19.41 21.18
CA VAL A 41 19.51 20.18 19.94
C VAL A 41 19.33 21.67 20.28
N ASN A 42 18.44 22.00 21.20
CA ASN A 42 18.20 23.38 21.63
C ASN A 42 19.48 24.02 22.19
N ALA A 43 20.19 23.34 23.09
CA ALA A 43 21.47 23.82 23.62
C ALA A 43 22.55 24.02 22.53
N LEU A 44 22.52 23.21 21.46
CA LEU A 44 23.39 23.40 20.30
C LEU A 44 22.96 24.61 19.45
N LEU A 45 21.67 24.85 19.29
CA LEU A 45 21.12 25.98 18.52
C LEU A 45 21.30 27.32 19.24
N ASP A 46 21.24 27.35 20.57
CA ASP A 46 21.50 28.54 21.37
C ASP A 46 22.94 29.03 21.23
N GLN A 47 23.89 28.11 21.00
CA GLN A 47 25.31 28.42 20.79
C GLN A 47 25.91 27.55 19.68
N PRO A 48 25.61 27.86 18.41
CA PRO A 48 26.00 27.00 17.29
C PRO A 48 27.51 27.00 17.13
N LYS A 49 28.11 25.82 17.26
CA LYS A 49 29.54 25.61 17.02
C LYS A 49 29.71 24.61 15.90
N ALA A 50 30.09 25.09 14.71
CA ALA A 50 30.30 24.26 13.52
C ALA A 50 31.23 23.05 13.78
N LYS A 51 32.26 23.24 14.62
CA LYS A 51 33.16 22.15 15.02
C LYS A 51 32.48 21.04 15.84
N LYS A 52 31.48 21.37 16.67
CA LYS A 52 30.68 20.38 17.42
C LYS A 52 29.81 19.56 16.45
N ILE A 53 29.14 20.23 15.51
CA ILE A 53 28.31 19.59 14.49
C ILE A 53 29.14 18.64 13.61
N ARG A 54 30.27 19.13 13.06
CA ARG A 54 31.12 18.34 12.16
C ARG A 54 31.77 17.11 12.82
N LYS A 55 31.79 17.04 14.15
CA LYS A 55 32.34 15.91 14.92
C LYS A 55 31.26 15.07 15.58
N ASP A 56 29.99 15.45 15.44
CA ASP A 56 28.89 14.71 16.00
C ASP A 56 28.79 13.33 15.31
N PRO A 57 28.73 12.22 16.06
CA PRO A 57 28.76 10.89 15.46
C PRO A 57 27.56 10.62 14.54
N ALA A 58 26.39 11.18 14.81
CA ALA A 58 25.25 11.04 13.91
C ALA A 58 25.44 11.87 12.63
N TYR A 59 25.96 13.10 12.73
CA TYR A 59 26.28 13.91 11.55
C TYR A 59 27.32 13.23 10.66
N VAL A 60 28.39 12.69 11.24
CA VAL A 60 29.45 11.99 10.49
C VAL A 60 28.87 10.78 9.77
N LEU A 61 28.10 9.93 10.46
CA LEU A 61 27.48 8.76 9.85
C LEU A 61 26.54 9.14 8.69
N THR A 62 25.65 10.11 8.91
CA THR A 62 24.69 10.57 7.89
C THR A 62 25.41 11.18 6.68
N LYS A 63 26.44 12.01 6.91
CA LYS A 63 27.22 12.60 5.83
C LYS A 63 27.90 11.53 4.98
N GLU A 64 28.58 10.56 5.60
CA GLU A 64 29.29 9.52 4.87
C GLU A 64 28.34 8.57 4.13
N TYR A 65 27.14 8.32 4.69
CA TYR A 65 26.07 7.63 3.97
C TYR A 65 25.63 8.39 2.71
N PHE A 66 25.31 9.68 2.84
CA PHE A 66 24.87 10.49 1.69
C PHE A 66 25.96 10.68 0.64
N ASN A 67 27.22 10.81 1.05
CA ASN A 67 28.35 10.84 0.11
C ASN A 67 28.39 9.55 -0.73
N LYS A 68 28.31 8.38 -0.08
CA LYS A 68 28.32 7.10 -0.80
C LYS A 68 27.09 6.92 -1.68
N TYR A 69 25.92 7.35 -1.20
CA TYR A 69 24.68 7.35 -1.97
C TYR A 69 24.80 8.21 -3.23
N ALA A 70 25.37 9.41 -3.13
CA ALA A 70 25.60 10.30 -4.27
C ALA A 70 26.60 9.70 -5.27
N GLU A 71 27.73 9.16 -4.79
CA GLU A 71 28.73 8.44 -5.60
C GLU A 71 28.08 7.29 -6.38
N MET A 72 27.26 6.47 -5.72
CA MET A 72 26.54 5.38 -6.36
C MET A 72 25.53 5.88 -7.39
N ASN A 73 24.74 6.91 -7.08
CA ASN A 73 23.77 7.47 -8.01
C ASN A 73 24.40 8.06 -9.28
N GLU A 74 25.58 8.67 -9.18
CA GLU A 74 26.31 9.16 -10.35
C GLU A 74 26.62 8.02 -11.34
N THR A 75 26.92 6.82 -10.85
CA THR A 75 27.14 5.64 -11.70
C THR A 75 25.86 5.11 -12.37
N PHE A 76 24.68 5.41 -11.82
CA PHE A 76 23.40 4.95 -12.38
C PHE A 76 22.78 5.93 -13.38
N GLY A 77 23.17 7.21 -13.37
CA GLY A 77 22.57 8.25 -14.22
C GLY A 77 22.62 7.92 -15.72
N SER A 78 23.81 7.62 -16.26
CA SER A 78 23.99 7.26 -17.68
C SER A 78 23.26 5.96 -18.06
N THR A 79 23.21 5.00 -17.14
CA THR A 79 22.47 3.73 -17.34
C THR A 79 20.96 3.99 -17.43
N GLY A 80 20.43 4.91 -16.62
CA GLY A 80 19.03 5.31 -16.63
C GLY A 80 18.60 5.94 -17.96
N GLU A 81 19.41 6.83 -18.52
CA GLU A 81 19.15 7.44 -19.84
C GLU A 81 19.14 6.40 -20.96
N MET A 82 20.11 5.47 -20.95
CA MET A 82 20.19 4.37 -21.92
C MET A 82 18.96 3.47 -21.82
N MET A 83 18.54 3.10 -20.61
CA MET A 83 17.37 2.27 -20.35
C MET A 83 16.08 2.94 -20.83
N SER A 84 15.89 4.23 -20.51
CA SER A 84 14.72 5.01 -20.95
C SER A 84 14.63 5.09 -22.47
N ARG A 85 15.76 5.36 -23.16
CA ARG A 85 15.80 5.35 -24.62
C ARG A 85 15.48 3.96 -25.19
N GLY A 86 16.06 2.91 -24.61
CA GLY A 86 15.82 1.53 -25.03
C GLY A 86 14.35 1.14 -24.89
N TYR A 87 13.74 1.44 -23.75
CA TYR A 87 12.32 1.18 -23.49
C TYR A 87 11.42 1.90 -24.49
N ARG A 88 11.68 3.18 -24.77
CA ARG A 88 10.93 3.95 -25.78
C ARG A 88 10.99 3.30 -27.16
N LEU A 89 12.17 2.86 -27.60
CA LEU A 89 12.34 2.20 -28.90
C LEU A 89 11.66 0.82 -28.93
N PHE A 90 11.74 0.08 -27.83
CA PHE A 90 11.07 -1.21 -27.68
C PHE A 90 9.54 -1.08 -27.80
N VAL A 91 8.93 -0.15 -27.06
CA VAL A 91 7.49 0.12 -27.14
C VAL A 91 7.09 0.60 -28.53
N ALA A 92 7.90 1.43 -29.20
CA ALA A 92 7.65 1.83 -30.58
C ALA A 92 7.62 0.62 -31.53
N GLY A 93 8.61 -0.27 -31.44
CA GLY A 93 8.65 -1.51 -32.22
C GLY A 93 7.47 -2.44 -31.95
N LEU A 94 7.02 -2.59 -30.70
CA LEU A 94 5.83 -3.37 -30.37
C LEU A 94 4.56 -2.82 -31.04
N ARG A 95 4.42 -1.50 -31.08
CA ARG A 95 3.27 -0.84 -31.72
C ARG A 95 3.28 -0.96 -33.24
N GLU A 96 4.47 -0.92 -33.86
CA GLU A 96 4.63 -1.17 -35.30
C GLU A 96 4.36 -2.64 -35.66
N MET A 97 4.80 -3.57 -34.83
CA MET A 97 4.59 -5.02 -35.01
C MET A 97 3.12 -5.42 -34.84
N GLN A 98 2.36 -4.72 -33.99
CA GLN A 98 0.97 -5.01 -33.66
C GLN A 98 0.06 -3.80 -33.91
N PRO A 99 -0.13 -3.37 -35.18
CA PRO A 99 -0.80 -2.11 -35.50
C PRO A 99 -2.29 -2.07 -35.09
N ASP A 100 -2.94 -3.24 -35.05
CA ASP A 100 -4.36 -3.36 -34.69
C ASP A 100 -4.60 -3.43 -33.18
N LYS A 101 -3.54 -3.72 -32.39
CA LYS A 101 -3.66 -3.83 -30.93
C LYS A 101 -3.74 -2.44 -30.29
N LYS A 102 -4.72 -2.25 -29.41
CA LYS A 102 -4.80 -1.06 -28.56
C LYS A 102 -3.99 -1.31 -27.29
N PHE A 103 -2.85 -0.63 -27.18
CA PHE A 103 -2.02 -0.65 -25.99
C PHE A 103 -2.47 0.43 -25.01
N TYR A 104 -2.51 0.12 -23.72
CA TYR A 104 -2.60 1.10 -22.64
C TYR A 104 -1.20 1.32 -22.05
N PRO A 105 -0.83 2.56 -21.69
CA PRO A 105 0.47 2.84 -21.11
C PRO A 105 0.54 2.39 -19.65
N ASP A 106 1.75 2.15 -19.15
CA ASP A 106 2.00 1.87 -17.74
C ASP A 106 1.38 2.94 -16.81
N ALA A 107 0.99 2.52 -15.62
CA ALA A 107 0.53 3.43 -14.58
C ALA A 107 1.64 4.40 -14.16
N ASN A 108 1.28 5.67 -13.96
CA ASN A 108 2.23 6.72 -13.60
C ASN A 108 1.58 7.82 -12.74
N PHE A 109 0.65 7.42 -11.86
CA PHE A 109 -0.14 8.33 -11.02
C PHE A 109 -0.98 9.35 -11.79
N THR A 110 -1.42 9.00 -13.00
CA THR A 110 -2.42 9.77 -13.76
C THR A 110 -3.76 9.04 -13.76
N MET A 111 -4.85 9.78 -13.99
CA MET A 111 -6.19 9.22 -14.04
C MET A 111 -6.31 8.19 -15.18
N ARG A 112 -6.85 7.01 -14.88
CA ARG A 112 -7.14 5.92 -15.81
C ARG A 112 -8.53 5.35 -15.55
N LEU A 113 -9.02 4.58 -16.51
CA LEU A 113 -10.26 3.81 -16.39
C LEU A 113 -9.97 2.36 -16.77
N THR A 114 -10.52 1.43 -15.98
CA THR A 114 -10.55 0.00 -16.25
C THR A 114 -11.99 -0.47 -16.11
N TYR A 115 -12.38 -1.49 -16.85
CA TYR A 115 -13.73 -2.05 -16.82
C TYR A 115 -13.65 -3.58 -16.77
N GLY A 116 -14.67 -4.19 -16.19
CA GLY A 116 -14.72 -5.63 -15.96
C GLY A 116 -16.09 -6.05 -15.46
N THR A 117 -16.14 -7.25 -14.89
CA THR A 117 -17.35 -7.88 -14.37
C THR A 117 -17.13 -8.33 -12.93
N VAL A 118 -18.21 -8.37 -12.16
CA VAL A 118 -18.21 -9.06 -10.86
C VAL A 118 -18.05 -10.56 -11.12
N GLN A 119 -17.01 -11.20 -10.55
CA GLN A 119 -16.69 -12.58 -10.90
C GLN A 119 -15.88 -13.34 -9.82
N ASP A 120 -16.22 -14.61 -9.65
CA ASP A 120 -15.50 -15.60 -8.84
C ASP A 120 -14.10 -15.89 -9.41
N TYR A 121 -13.29 -16.66 -8.67
CA TYR A 121 -12.08 -17.27 -9.23
C TYR A 121 -11.71 -18.60 -8.55
N GLN A 122 -10.87 -19.39 -9.23
CA GLN A 122 -10.27 -20.60 -8.66
C GLN A 122 -8.87 -20.28 -8.18
N GLY A 123 -8.63 -20.35 -6.87
CA GLY A 123 -7.31 -20.03 -6.29
C GLY A 123 -6.34 -21.21 -6.33
N ALA A 124 -6.85 -22.44 -6.33
CA ALA A 124 -6.07 -23.67 -6.41
C ALA A 124 -6.97 -24.84 -6.83
N ASP A 125 -6.38 -26.02 -7.02
CA ASP A 125 -7.15 -27.25 -7.23
C ASP A 125 -8.19 -27.45 -6.11
N ALA A 126 -9.45 -27.65 -6.50
CA ALA A 126 -10.61 -27.75 -5.62
C ALA A 126 -10.91 -26.53 -4.71
N VAL A 127 -10.26 -25.37 -4.91
CA VAL A 127 -10.50 -24.15 -4.13
C VAL A 127 -11.16 -23.09 -5.00
N HIS A 128 -12.46 -22.88 -4.78
CA HIS A 128 -13.26 -21.86 -5.45
C HIS A 128 -13.58 -20.72 -4.48
N TYR A 129 -13.20 -19.50 -4.83
CA TYR A 129 -13.53 -18.30 -4.09
C TYR A 129 -14.71 -17.58 -4.75
N HIS A 130 -15.78 -17.42 -3.97
CA HIS A 130 -16.96 -16.69 -4.40
C HIS A 130 -16.69 -15.17 -4.42
N TYR A 131 -17.39 -14.43 -5.28
CA TYR A 131 -17.24 -13.01 -5.55
C TYR A 131 -17.89 -12.14 -4.49
N LEU A 132 -18.53 -12.73 -3.47
CA LEU A 132 -19.17 -12.05 -2.36
C LEU A 132 -18.67 -12.61 -1.04
N THR A 133 -18.48 -11.71 -0.08
CA THR A 133 -18.27 -12.01 1.33
C THR A 133 -19.40 -11.40 2.15
N THR A 134 -19.64 -11.91 3.35
CA THR A 134 -20.71 -11.42 4.24
C THR A 134 -20.17 -11.07 5.62
N LEU A 135 -21.01 -10.40 6.41
CA LEU A 135 -20.72 -10.11 7.81
C LEU A 135 -20.59 -11.40 8.65
N ASP A 136 -21.18 -12.51 8.23
CA ASP A 136 -20.97 -13.81 8.88
C ASP A 136 -19.49 -14.21 8.86
N GLY A 137 -18.79 -13.98 7.74
CA GLY A 137 -17.34 -14.24 7.63
C GLY A 137 -16.48 -13.34 8.52
N VAL A 138 -16.97 -12.18 8.94
CA VAL A 138 -16.30 -11.35 9.97
C VAL A 138 -16.42 -12.03 11.33
N MET A 139 -17.58 -12.61 11.65
CA MET A 139 -17.82 -13.31 12.92
C MET A 139 -17.11 -14.66 12.99
N GLU A 140 -17.01 -15.37 11.87
CA GLU A 140 -16.21 -16.60 11.76
C GLU A 140 -14.73 -16.35 12.05
N LYS A 141 -14.25 -15.13 11.78
CA LYS A 141 -12.85 -14.73 12.00
C LYS A 141 -12.60 -14.10 13.37
N GLU A 142 -13.63 -13.80 14.16
CA GLU A 142 -13.48 -13.09 15.44
C GLU A 142 -12.52 -13.84 16.39
N ASP A 143 -11.46 -13.16 16.81
CA ASP A 143 -10.55 -13.62 17.86
C ASP A 143 -10.20 -12.46 18.80
N PRO A 144 -10.77 -12.39 20.02
CA PRO A 144 -10.49 -11.32 20.98
C PRO A 144 -9.03 -11.26 21.45
N ASN A 145 -8.23 -12.31 21.24
CA ASN A 145 -6.82 -12.36 21.62
C ASN A 145 -5.88 -11.98 20.47
N ASN A 146 -6.41 -11.85 19.25
CA ASN A 146 -5.65 -11.38 18.09
C ASN A 146 -6.13 -9.99 17.70
N TRP A 147 -5.27 -8.98 17.86
CA TRP A 147 -5.58 -7.58 17.59
C TRP A 147 -6.07 -7.32 16.15
N GLU A 148 -5.70 -8.17 15.18
CA GLU A 148 -6.14 -8.09 13.78
C GLU A 148 -7.61 -8.48 13.60
N PHE A 149 -8.16 -9.31 14.50
CA PHE A 149 -9.49 -9.92 14.38
C PHE A 149 -10.43 -9.61 15.55
N VAL A 150 -10.17 -8.52 16.27
CA VAL A 150 -11.11 -8.03 17.28
C VAL A 150 -12.34 -7.43 16.60
N VAL A 151 -13.53 -7.95 16.92
CA VAL A 151 -14.81 -7.41 16.46
C VAL A 151 -15.42 -6.50 17.51
N HIS A 152 -15.83 -5.29 17.11
CA HIS A 152 -16.45 -4.34 18.03
C HIS A 152 -17.81 -4.87 18.55
N PRO A 153 -18.11 -4.81 19.86
CA PRO A 153 -19.34 -5.37 20.44
C PRO A 153 -20.64 -4.86 19.79
N LYS A 154 -20.68 -3.59 19.38
CA LYS A 154 -21.84 -3.03 18.65
C LYS A 154 -22.06 -3.71 17.29
N LEU A 155 -20.99 -3.99 16.54
CA LEU A 155 -21.10 -4.66 15.23
C LEU A 155 -21.60 -6.10 15.40
N LYS A 156 -21.10 -6.80 16.42
CA LYS A 156 -21.57 -8.13 16.80
C LYS A 156 -23.05 -8.12 17.19
N SER A 157 -23.50 -7.16 18.01
CA SER A 157 -24.92 -7.06 18.38
C SER A 157 -25.84 -6.77 17.19
N LEU A 158 -25.41 -5.95 16.22
CA LEU A 158 -26.18 -5.72 14.99
C LEU A 158 -26.31 -6.98 14.15
N TRP A 159 -25.24 -7.77 14.08
CA TRP A 159 -25.23 -9.09 13.41
C TRP A 159 -26.12 -10.11 14.10
N GLU A 160 -26.06 -10.24 15.43
CA GLU A 160 -26.91 -11.16 16.20
C GLU A 160 -28.40 -10.87 16.01
N LYS A 161 -28.75 -9.58 15.97
CA LYS A 161 -30.13 -9.12 15.77
C LYS A 161 -30.56 -9.06 14.30
N LYS A 162 -29.63 -9.26 13.36
CA LYS A 162 -29.82 -9.05 11.92
C LYS A 162 -30.41 -7.65 11.60
N ASP A 163 -30.03 -6.63 12.38
CA ASP A 163 -30.50 -5.25 12.22
C ASP A 163 -29.72 -4.54 11.11
N TYR A 164 -29.90 -5.00 9.87
CA TYR A 164 -29.22 -4.47 8.69
C TYR A 164 -30.00 -3.37 7.97
N GLY A 165 -31.26 -3.13 8.35
CA GLY A 165 -32.14 -2.17 7.67
C GLY A 165 -32.28 -2.49 6.18
N GLN A 166 -32.17 -1.45 5.34
CA GLN A 166 -32.28 -1.56 3.88
C GLN A 166 -31.00 -2.10 3.20
N TYR A 167 -29.92 -2.32 3.94
CA TYR A 167 -28.61 -2.70 3.41
C TYR A 167 -28.41 -4.22 3.31
N GLY A 168 -29.21 -4.98 4.05
CA GLY A 168 -29.20 -6.44 4.03
C GLY A 168 -30.11 -7.03 2.95
N GLU A 169 -29.77 -8.22 2.50
CA GLU A 169 -30.49 -8.99 1.49
C GLU A 169 -30.55 -10.45 1.95
N ASP A 170 -31.75 -11.05 1.96
CA ASP A 170 -32.00 -12.44 2.42
C ASP A 170 -31.38 -12.79 3.78
N GLY A 171 -31.43 -11.84 4.72
CA GLY A 171 -30.86 -12.01 6.07
C GLY A 171 -29.33 -11.99 6.13
N LYS A 172 -28.67 -11.65 5.03
CA LYS A 172 -27.22 -11.46 4.92
C LYS A 172 -26.89 -9.98 4.73
N LEU A 173 -25.72 -9.59 5.19
CA LEU A 173 -25.12 -8.30 4.86
C LEU A 173 -23.83 -8.58 4.11
N TYR A 174 -23.78 -8.19 2.85
CA TYR A 174 -22.57 -8.32 2.03
C TYR A 174 -21.54 -7.30 2.47
N THR A 175 -20.28 -7.70 2.62
CA THR A 175 -19.19 -6.84 3.12
C THR A 175 -18.28 -6.41 1.98
N CYS A 176 -17.74 -7.35 1.21
CA CYS A 176 -16.89 -7.09 0.05
C CYS A 176 -17.32 -7.94 -1.14
N PHE A 177 -16.91 -7.50 -2.34
CA PHE A 177 -17.07 -8.25 -3.58
C PHE A 177 -15.82 -8.20 -4.48
N LEU A 178 -15.75 -9.12 -5.44
CA LEU A 178 -14.65 -9.23 -6.40
C LEU A 178 -15.05 -8.75 -7.79
N THR A 179 -14.12 -8.10 -8.51
CA THR A 179 -14.27 -7.79 -9.94
C THR A 179 -13.02 -8.13 -10.74
N THR A 180 -13.14 -8.21 -12.06
CA THR A 180 -12.02 -8.44 -13.00
C THR A 180 -11.30 -7.16 -13.45
N ASN A 181 -11.48 -6.05 -12.72
CA ASN A 181 -10.78 -4.81 -13.03
C ASN A 181 -9.26 -4.97 -12.85
N ASP A 182 -8.50 -4.38 -13.77
CA ASP A 182 -7.04 -4.26 -13.69
C ASP A 182 -6.65 -3.03 -12.86
N ILE A 183 -6.12 -3.25 -11.65
CA ILE A 183 -5.73 -2.20 -10.70
C ILE A 183 -4.30 -2.43 -10.17
N THR A 184 -3.70 -1.37 -9.63
CA THR A 184 -2.41 -1.42 -8.94
C THR A 184 -2.37 -0.41 -7.78
N GLY A 185 -1.21 -0.25 -7.14
CA GLY A 185 -0.95 0.78 -6.14
C GLY A 185 -1.34 2.18 -6.65
N GLY A 186 -2.19 2.86 -5.87
CA GLY A 186 -2.78 4.16 -6.24
C GLY A 186 -4.26 4.09 -6.58
N ASN A 187 -4.83 2.90 -6.81
CA ASN A 187 -6.26 2.72 -7.04
C ASN A 187 -7.11 2.63 -5.76
N SER A 188 -6.52 2.53 -4.56
CA SER A 188 -7.27 2.45 -3.31
C SER A 188 -8.21 3.66 -3.14
N GLY A 189 -9.50 3.39 -2.92
CA GLY A 189 -10.57 4.37 -2.87
C GLY A 189 -11.23 4.68 -4.22
N SER A 190 -10.85 4.02 -5.31
CA SER A 190 -11.47 4.24 -6.62
C SER A 190 -12.95 3.86 -6.59
N PRO A 191 -13.85 4.69 -7.15
CA PRO A 191 -15.26 4.36 -7.25
C PRO A 191 -15.47 3.20 -8.23
N VAL A 192 -16.20 2.19 -7.80
CA VAL A 192 -16.67 1.09 -8.66
C VAL A 192 -18.13 1.39 -9.00
N ILE A 193 -18.41 1.57 -10.28
CA ILE A 193 -19.72 2.00 -10.77
C ILE A 193 -20.37 0.91 -11.64
N ASN A 194 -21.70 0.84 -11.62
CA ASN A 194 -22.46 -0.06 -12.48
C ASN A 194 -22.66 0.52 -13.90
N GLY A 195 -23.39 -0.20 -14.77
CA GLY A 195 -23.67 0.23 -16.14
C GLY A 195 -24.50 1.51 -16.27
N ASN A 196 -25.13 1.98 -15.19
CA ASN A 196 -25.88 3.23 -15.13
C ASN A 196 -25.04 4.40 -14.57
N GLY A 197 -23.78 4.15 -14.17
CA GLY A 197 -22.92 5.15 -13.53
C GLY A 197 -23.18 5.34 -12.04
N GLU A 198 -23.87 4.41 -11.38
CA GLU A 198 -24.17 4.47 -9.94
C GLU A 198 -23.08 3.74 -9.15
N LEU A 199 -22.68 4.30 -8.01
CA LEU A 199 -21.65 3.72 -7.13
C LEU A 199 -22.16 2.43 -6.48
N ILE A 200 -21.42 1.33 -6.68
CA ILE A 200 -21.71 0.01 -6.08
C ILE A 200 -20.65 -0.45 -5.08
N GLY A 201 -19.47 0.15 -5.11
CA GLY A 201 -18.40 -0.17 -4.17
C GLY A 201 -17.19 0.72 -4.30
N LEU A 202 -16.19 0.46 -3.47
CA LEU A 202 -14.91 1.15 -3.49
C LEU A 202 -13.79 0.11 -3.56
N ALA A 203 -12.93 0.20 -4.57
CA ALA A 203 -11.77 -0.67 -4.67
C ALA A 203 -10.78 -0.34 -3.55
N PHE A 204 -10.24 -1.35 -2.87
CA PHE A 204 -9.25 -1.12 -1.82
C PHE A 204 -8.02 -2.01 -1.92
N ASP A 205 -8.10 -3.15 -2.58
CA ASP A 205 -6.98 -4.08 -2.71
C ASP A 205 -7.10 -5.00 -3.94
N GLY A 206 -6.04 -5.73 -4.26
CA GLY A 206 -6.05 -6.87 -5.18
C GLY A 206 -5.89 -8.20 -4.42
N ASN A 207 -6.35 -9.31 -4.99
CA ASN A 207 -6.07 -10.61 -4.40
C ASN A 207 -4.58 -11.00 -4.50
N TRP A 208 -4.19 -12.06 -3.78
CA TRP A 208 -2.79 -12.50 -3.72
C TRP A 208 -2.19 -12.79 -5.11
N GLU A 209 -2.96 -13.42 -5.99
CA GLU A 209 -2.54 -13.73 -7.34
C GLU A 209 -2.39 -12.49 -8.24
N ALA A 210 -2.94 -11.33 -7.84
CA ALA A 210 -2.77 -10.06 -8.54
C ALA A 210 -1.41 -9.37 -8.31
N MET A 211 -0.54 -9.92 -7.46
CA MET A 211 0.81 -9.37 -7.28
C MET A 211 1.67 -9.39 -8.56
N SER A 212 1.33 -10.23 -9.54
CA SER A 212 1.96 -10.24 -10.87
C SER A 212 1.41 -9.17 -11.83
N GLY A 213 0.31 -8.50 -11.48
CA GLY A 213 -0.45 -7.59 -12.35
C GLY A 213 0.36 -6.42 -12.90
N ASP A 214 1.33 -5.93 -12.12
CA ASP A 214 2.25 -4.86 -12.54
C ASP A 214 3.17 -5.28 -13.71
N ILE A 215 3.28 -6.57 -13.98
CA ILE A 215 4.06 -7.14 -15.09
C ILE A 215 3.13 -7.70 -16.17
N ALA A 216 2.13 -8.49 -15.77
CA ALA A 216 1.18 -9.11 -16.67
C ALA A 216 -0.18 -9.31 -15.99
N PHE A 217 -1.23 -8.89 -16.70
CA PHE A 217 -2.59 -9.16 -16.26
C PHE A 217 -2.97 -10.62 -16.54
N GLU A 218 -3.47 -11.33 -15.54
CA GLU A 218 -3.87 -12.75 -15.61
C GLU A 218 -5.40 -12.89 -15.42
N PRO A 219 -6.19 -12.96 -16.51
CA PRO A 219 -7.66 -12.87 -16.42
C PRO A 219 -8.33 -13.94 -15.54
N GLU A 220 -7.73 -15.12 -15.46
CA GLU A 220 -8.31 -16.25 -14.72
C GLU A 220 -8.17 -16.08 -13.21
N LEU A 221 -7.10 -15.42 -12.75
CA LEU A 221 -6.71 -15.38 -11.34
C LEU A 221 -6.87 -13.99 -10.71
N GLN A 222 -6.61 -12.91 -11.44
CA GLN A 222 -6.54 -11.58 -10.85
C GLN A 222 -7.91 -10.99 -10.61
N ARG A 223 -8.13 -10.50 -9.38
CA ARG A 223 -9.37 -9.89 -8.93
C ARG A 223 -9.07 -8.63 -8.14
N THR A 224 -9.83 -7.58 -8.45
CA THR A 224 -9.93 -6.41 -7.58
C THR A 224 -10.87 -6.73 -6.42
N ILE A 225 -10.46 -6.38 -5.21
CA ILE A 225 -11.24 -6.48 -3.98
C ILE A 225 -11.88 -5.12 -3.70
N CYS A 226 -13.21 -5.14 -3.64
CA CYS A 226 -14.04 -3.96 -3.44
C CYS A 226 -14.84 -4.09 -2.15
N VAL A 227 -14.97 -3.02 -1.37
CA VAL A 227 -15.97 -2.99 -0.30
C VAL A 227 -17.34 -2.70 -0.92
N ASP A 228 -18.36 -3.44 -0.50
CA ASP A 228 -19.74 -3.24 -0.94
C ASP A 228 -20.27 -1.93 -0.37
N VAL A 229 -20.83 -1.05 -1.22
CA VAL A 229 -21.33 0.25 -0.78
C VAL A 229 -22.44 0.11 0.27
N ARG A 230 -23.21 -0.98 0.25
CA ARG A 230 -24.24 -1.26 1.27
C ARG A 230 -23.61 -1.50 2.64
N TYR A 231 -22.44 -2.13 2.71
CA TYR A 231 -21.71 -2.28 3.97
C TYR A 231 -21.23 -0.94 4.50
N VAL A 232 -20.70 -0.08 3.62
CA VAL A 232 -20.27 1.28 3.98
C VAL A 232 -21.45 2.07 4.55
N LEU A 233 -22.60 2.07 3.86
CA LEU A 233 -23.81 2.76 4.31
C LEU A 233 -24.37 2.17 5.62
N PHE A 234 -24.34 0.84 5.77
CA PHE A 234 -24.69 0.18 7.03
C PHE A 234 -23.81 0.63 8.20
N ILE A 235 -22.50 0.77 7.99
CA ILE A 235 -21.60 1.24 9.03
C ILE A 235 -21.91 2.70 9.39
N ILE A 236 -22.18 3.57 8.40
CA ILE A 236 -22.53 4.98 8.64
C ILE A 236 -23.86 5.09 9.41
N ASP A 237 -24.89 4.37 8.96
CA ASP A 237 -26.23 4.42 9.55
C ASP A 237 -26.32 3.64 10.87
N LYS A 238 -26.26 2.30 10.79
CA LYS A 238 -26.57 1.41 11.92
C LYS A 238 -25.45 1.38 12.96
N PHE A 239 -24.20 1.37 12.52
CA PHE A 239 -23.07 1.29 13.46
C PHE A 239 -22.69 2.66 14.03
N ALA A 240 -22.64 3.73 13.23
CA ALA A 240 -22.23 5.05 13.72
C ALA A 240 -23.41 5.94 14.13
N GLY A 241 -24.61 5.73 13.58
CA GLY A 241 -25.76 6.61 13.82
C GLY A 241 -25.62 7.98 13.14
N ALA A 242 -24.80 8.09 12.10
CA ALA A 242 -24.48 9.33 11.41
C ALA A 242 -25.49 9.65 10.31
N THR A 243 -26.77 9.80 10.69
CA THR A 243 -27.89 9.97 9.74
C THR A 243 -27.75 11.19 8.86
N ASN A 244 -27.07 12.25 9.32
CA ASN A 244 -26.79 13.44 8.52
C ASN A 244 -26.02 13.14 7.22
N LEU A 245 -25.15 12.12 7.22
CA LEU A 245 -24.43 11.68 6.02
C LEU A 245 -25.33 10.88 5.09
N ILE A 246 -26.27 10.10 5.65
CA ILE A 246 -27.25 9.36 4.85
C ILE A 246 -28.21 10.33 4.16
N ASP A 247 -28.66 11.36 4.87
CA ASP A 247 -29.59 12.38 4.37
C ASP A 247 -28.97 13.27 3.28
N GLU A 248 -27.64 13.39 3.25
CA GLU A 248 -26.91 14.13 2.20
C GLU A 248 -26.85 13.36 0.87
N LEU A 249 -26.95 12.03 0.90
CA LEU A 249 -26.75 11.16 -0.25
C LEU A 249 -28.05 10.91 -1.03
N THR A 250 -27.95 10.92 -2.37
CA THR A 250 -28.99 10.40 -3.25
C THR A 250 -28.78 8.90 -3.43
N ILE A 251 -29.58 8.08 -2.75
CA ILE A 251 -29.50 6.62 -2.82
C ILE A 251 -30.55 6.10 -3.82
N VAL A 252 -30.08 5.45 -4.89
CA VAL A 252 -30.94 4.75 -5.85
C VAL A 252 -31.37 3.41 -5.24
N LYS A 253 -32.63 3.02 -5.47
CA LYS A 253 -33.28 1.82 -4.90
C LYS A 253 -33.67 0.82 -5.97
#